data_AF-A0A8T1WAW5-F1
#
_entry.id   AF-A0A8T1WAW5-F1
#
_cell.length_a   1.000
_cell.length_b   1.000
_cell.length_c   1.000
_cell.angle_alpha   90.00
_cell.angle_beta   90.00
_cell.angle_gamma   90.00
#
_symmetry.space_group_name_H-M   'P 1'
#
loop_
_entity.id
_entity.type
_entity.pdbx_description
1 polymer ?
#
loop_
_entity_poly.entity_id
_entity_poly.type
_entity_poly.pdbx_seq_one_letter_code
_entity_poly.pdbx_strand_id
1 'polypeptide(L)'
;MLLDGTFGEREVLALKTNRRLGGKYRGLRTCDAQFDAMADRGKAVSSQDDASSTDAAPQKPPQLLYAEYLYCTSGVLCEKPLLEWATCVKSVQTQEKDIGDCAQAKRLLERCLRGKSEELLKASQPQVFRPSATP
;
A
#
# COMPACT_ATOMS: atom_id res chain seq x y z
N MET A 1 -8.68 4.07 -14.62
CA MET A 1 -8.25 5.19 -13.74
C MET A 1 -8.74 6.45 -14.39
N LEU A 2 -9.44 7.30 -13.64
CA LEU A 2 -9.66 8.67 -14.08
C LEU A 2 -8.30 9.34 -14.29
N LEU A 3 -8.23 10.34 -15.16
CA LEU A 3 -6.98 11.03 -15.52
C LEU A 3 -6.29 11.70 -14.31
N ASP A 4 -6.98 11.82 -13.19
CA ASP A 4 -6.51 12.34 -11.90
C ASP A 4 -5.89 11.27 -10.98
N GLY A 5 -5.76 10.02 -11.44
CA GLY A 5 -5.22 8.92 -10.64
C GLY A 5 -6.19 8.34 -9.62
N THR A 6 -7.46 8.75 -9.64
CA THR A 6 -8.49 8.20 -8.74
C THR A 6 -9.31 7.09 -9.41
N PHE A 7 -9.89 6.22 -8.57
CA PHE A 7 -10.97 5.35 -8.98
C PHE A 7 -12.27 6.16 -8.94
N GLY A 8 -13.05 6.16 -10.01
CA GLY A 8 -14.39 6.74 -9.99
C GLY A 8 -15.32 5.98 -9.04
N GLU A 9 -16.48 6.57 -8.74
CA GLU A 9 -17.45 6.00 -7.79
C GLU A 9 -17.90 4.58 -8.18
N ARG A 10 -18.00 4.30 -9.49
CA ARG A 10 -18.37 2.98 -10.02
C ARG A 10 -17.31 1.92 -9.73
N GLU A 11 -16.05 2.25 -9.95
CA GLU A 11 -14.91 1.36 -9.70
C GLU A 11 -14.75 1.06 -8.20
N VAL A 12 -14.97 2.06 -7.35
CA VAL A 12 -15.00 1.90 -5.89
C VAL A 12 -16.16 0.99 -5.46
N LEU A 13 -17.35 1.20 -6.03
CA LEU A 13 -18.51 0.38 -5.74
C LEU A 13 -18.30 -1.09 -6.18
N ALA A 14 -17.71 -1.31 -7.35
CA ALA A 14 -17.35 -2.64 -7.84
C ALA A 14 -16.41 -3.38 -6.88
N LEU A 15 -15.40 -2.69 -6.34
CA LEU A 15 -14.51 -3.26 -5.33
C LEU A 15 -15.22 -3.55 -4.01
N LYS A 16 -16.02 -2.61 -3.49
CA LYS A 16 -16.73 -2.75 -2.20
C LYS A 16 -17.73 -3.92 -2.22
N THR A 17 -18.42 -4.11 -3.34
CA THR A 17 -19.46 -5.14 -3.53
C THR A 17 -18.91 -6.50 -3.92
N ASN A 18 -17.65 -6.60 -4.35
CA ASN A 18 -17.01 -7.86 -4.68
C ASN A 18 -16.82 -8.73 -3.41
N ARG A 19 -17.53 -9.86 -3.33
CA ARG A 19 -17.48 -10.77 -2.15
C ARG A 19 -16.07 -11.24 -1.78
N ARG A 20 -15.16 -11.37 -2.75
CA ARG A 20 -13.78 -11.87 -2.52
C ARG A 20 -12.79 -10.76 -2.17
N LEU A 21 -13.03 -9.55 -2.68
CA LEU A 21 -12.05 -8.46 -2.64
C LEU A 21 -12.50 -7.26 -1.81
N GLY A 22 -13.79 -7.12 -1.49
CA GLY A 22 -14.32 -6.00 -0.73
C GLY A 22 -13.73 -5.88 0.67
N GLY A 23 -13.46 -7.02 1.34
CA GLY A 23 -12.75 -7.03 2.61
C GLY A 23 -11.32 -6.50 2.50
N LYS A 24 -10.57 -6.96 1.48
CA LYS A 24 -9.19 -6.52 1.22
C LYS A 24 -9.13 -5.05 0.84
N TYR A 25 -10.06 -4.60 0.00
CA TYR A 25 -10.15 -3.20 -0.39
C TYR A 25 -10.43 -2.29 0.81
N ARG A 26 -11.39 -2.65 1.67
CA ARG A 26 -11.66 -1.90 2.91
C ARG A 26 -10.47 -1.90 3.85
N GLY A 27 -9.80 -3.04 4.01
CA GLY A 27 -8.56 -3.13 4.78
C GLY A 27 -7.47 -2.22 4.22
N LEU A 28 -7.34 -2.10 2.89
CA LEU A 28 -6.35 -1.19 2.32
C LEU A 28 -6.65 0.28 2.65
N ARG A 29 -7.93 0.66 2.73
CA ARG A 29 -8.31 2.03 3.11
C ARG A 29 -7.88 2.38 4.55
N THR A 30 -7.67 1.41 5.43
CA THR A 30 -7.14 1.70 6.77
C THR A 30 -5.67 2.11 6.76
N CYS A 31 -4.96 1.86 5.66
CA CYS A 31 -3.58 2.28 5.44
C CYS A 31 -3.47 3.66 4.77
N ASP A 32 -4.60 4.31 4.44
CA ASP A 32 -4.59 5.59 3.73
C ASP A 32 -4.04 6.72 4.62
N ALA A 33 -4.12 6.61 5.95
CA ALA A 33 -3.58 7.63 6.86
C ALA A 33 -2.08 7.89 6.64
N GLN A 34 -1.28 6.85 6.37
CA GLN A 34 0.14 6.99 6.05
C GLN A 34 0.36 7.64 4.68
N PHE A 35 -0.52 7.35 3.71
CA PHE A 35 -0.48 7.98 2.40
C PHE A 35 -0.85 9.46 2.48
N ASP A 36 -1.91 9.80 3.20
CA ASP A 36 -2.37 11.17 3.41
C ASP A 36 -1.31 12.00 4.13
N ALA A 37 -0.64 11.43 5.14
CA ALA A 37 0.48 12.08 5.81
C ALA A 37 1.66 12.40 4.86
N MET A 38 1.91 11.58 3.84
CA MET A 38 2.91 11.88 2.81
C MET A 38 2.41 12.94 1.82
N ALA A 39 1.14 12.87 1.41
CA ALA A 39 0.54 13.80 0.47
C ALA A 39 0.47 15.23 1.04
N ASP A 40 0.09 15.39 2.30
CA ASP A 40 -0.01 16.69 2.96
C ASP A 40 1.34 17.34 3.21
N ARG A 41 2.39 16.54 3.41
CA ARG A 41 3.78 17.04 3.41
C ARG A 41 4.18 17.60 2.05
N GLY A 42 3.81 16.94 0.96
CA GLY A 42 4.05 17.43 -0.40
C GLY A 42 3.41 18.81 -0.64
N LYS A 43 2.18 19.00 -0.13
CA LYS A 43 1.48 20.29 -0.18
C LYS A 43 2.13 21.36 0.70
N ALA A 44 2.58 21.00 1.90
CA ALA A 44 3.26 21.92 2.81
C ALA A 44 4.58 22.45 2.23
N VAL A 45 5.33 21.60 1.53
CA VAL A 45 6.59 21.98 0.85
C VAL A 45 6.33 22.86 -0.38
N SER A 46 5.23 22.63 -1.12
CA SER A 46 4.84 23.48 -2.26
C SER A 46 4.28 24.85 -1.87
N SER A 47 3.85 25.03 -0.61
CA SER A 47 3.29 26.27 -0.08
C SER A 47 4.28 27.06 0.77
N GLN A 48 5.55 26.65 0.78
CA GLN A 48 6.57 27.14 1.72
C GLN A 48 7.33 28.38 1.23
N ASP A 49 6.62 29.31 0.57
CA ASP A 49 7.14 30.65 0.26
C ASP A 49 6.74 31.71 1.29
N ASP A 50 5.91 31.42 2.31
CA ASP A 50 5.65 32.41 3.36
C ASP A 50 5.28 31.84 4.74
N ALA A 51 5.86 32.50 5.74
CA ALA A 51 5.50 32.54 7.17
C ALA A 51 6.00 31.46 8.14
N SER A 52 6.66 32.01 9.17
CA SER A 52 7.26 31.41 10.36
C SER A 52 6.24 30.99 11.43
N SER A 53 6.69 30.12 12.35
CA SER A 53 6.10 29.70 13.65
C SER A 53 4.89 28.74 13.54
N THR A 54 4.70 27.69 14.35
CA THR A 54 5.24 27.26 15.63
C THR A 54 4.82 25.77 15.82
N ASP A 55 5.58 24.97 16.57
CA ASP A 55 5.15 23.66 17.11
C ASP A 55 4.76 22.53 16.12
N ALA A 56 5.49 22.38 15.03
CA ALA A 56 5.41 21.15 14.26
C ALA A 56 6.09 20.01 15.05
N ALA A 57 5.29 19.11 15.63
CA ALA A 57 5.78 17.81 16.11
C ALA A 57 6.70 17.18 15.06
N PRO A 58 7.79 16.48 15.44
CA PRO A 58 8.74 15.96 14.48
C PRO A 58 8.02 15.09 13.44
N GLN A 59 7.89 15.63 12.23
CA GLN A 59 7.22 14.94 11.14
C GLN A 59 8.10 13.77 10.72
N LYS A 60 7.54 12.55 10.79
CA LYS A 60 8.25 11.34 10.36
C LYS A 60 8.86 11.55 8.97
N PRO A 61 10.10 11.10 8.74
CA PRO A 61 10.72 11.23 7.43
C PRO A 61 9.92 10.46 6.36
N PRO A 62 9.88 10.91 5.09
CA PRO A 62 9.05 10.28 4.05
C PRO A 62 9.36 8.80 3.86
N GLN A 63 10.64 8.41 4.04
CA GLN A 63 11.07 7.02 3.96
C GLN A 63 10.39 6.16 5.04
N LEU A 64 10.20 6.70 6.24
CA LEU A 64 9.53 5.99 7.33
C LEU A 64 8.02 5.89 7.08
N LEU A 65 7.38 6.96 6.60
CA LEU A 65 5.96 6.93 6.22
C LEU A 65 5.69 5.92 5.09
N TYR A 66 6.58 5.89 4.10
CA TYR A 66 6.50 4.91 3.01
C TYR A 66 6.69 3.49 3.51
N ALA A 67 7.65 3.26 4.42
CA ALA A 67 7.84 1.95 5.04
C ALA A 67 6.61 1.51 5.86
N GLU A 68 5.99 2.42 6.63
CA GLU A 68 4.76 2.15 7.38
C GLU A 68 3.58 1.84 6.46
N TYR A 69 3.44 2.59 5.36
CA TYR A 69 2.45 2.32 4.32
C TYR A 69 2.65 0.94 3.68
N LEU A 70 3.89 0.61 3.28
CA LEU A 70 4.22 -0.70 2.72
C LEU A 70 3.98 -1.83 3.71
N TYR A 71 4.31 -1.63 4.99
CA TYR A 71 4.07 -2.63 6.02
C TYR A 71 2.56 -2.87 6.22
N CYS A 72 1.77 -1.80 6.35
CA CYS A 72 0.32 -1.89 6.51
C CYS A 72 -0.34 -2.59 5.30
N THR A 73 -0.03 -2.14 4.08
CA THR A 73 -0.59 -2.73 2.85
C THR A 73 -0.18 -4.20 2.67
N SER A 74 1.06 -4.54 3.02
CA SER A 74 1.55 -5.93 3.03
C SER A 74 0.80 -6.78 4.05
N GLY A 75 0.51 -6.27 5.23
CA GLY A 75 -0.26 -6.99 6.26
C GLY A 75 -1.68 -7.29 5.79
N VAL A 76 -2.34 -6.33 5.16
CA VAL A 76 -3.71 -6.50 4.63
C VAL A 76 -3.77 -7.48 3.47
N LEU A 77 -2.80 -7.43 2.55
CA LEU A 77 -2.86 -8.20 1.29
C LEU A 77 -2.15 -9.55 1.36
N CYS A 78 -1.07 -9.62 2.14
CA CYS A 78 -0.02 -10.63 2.06
C CYS A 78 0.53 -10.98 3.44
N GLU A 79 -0.34 -11.10 4.44
CA GLU A 79 0.01 -11.37 5.85
C GLU A 79 1.04 -12.50 6.01
N LYS A 80 0.81 -13.66 5.40
CA LYS A 80 1.71 -14.82 5.53
C LYS A 80 3.11 -14.54 4.97
N PRO A 81 3.28 -14.12 3.69
CA PRO A 81 4.58 -13.70 3.18
C PRO A 81 5.24 -12.58 3.99
N LEU A 82 4.46 -11.64 4.55
CA LEU A 82 4.99 -10.58 5.39
C LEU A 82 5.58 -11.14 6.70
N LEU A 83 4.89 -12.09 7.34
CA LEU A 83 5.37 -12.74 8.57
C LEU A 83 6.66 -13.54 8.32
N GLU A 84 6.75 -14.25 7.21
CA GLU A 84 7.95 -14.99 6.82
C GLU A 84 9.13 -14.03 6.58
N TRP A 85 8.90 -12.94 5.85
CA TRP A 85 9.90 -11.89 5.65
C TRP A 85 10.34 -11.26 6.96
N ALA A 86 9.39 -10.85 7.82
CA ALA A 86 9.67 -10.22 9.11
C ALA A 86 10.47 -11.15 10.04
N THR A 87 10.13 -12.44 10.04
CA THR A 87 10.86 -13.45 10.82
C THR A 87 12.29 -13.60 10.31
N CYS A 88 12.49 -13.64 8.99
CA CYS A 88 13.82 -13.73 8.43
C CYS A 88 14.68 -12.49 8.76
N VAL A 89 14.13 -11.29 8.60
CA VAL A 89 14.81 -10.04 8.97
C VAL A 89 15.17 -10.01 10.46
N LYS A 90 14.28 -10.52 11.33
CA LYS A 90 14.57 -10.63 12.77
C LYS A 90 15.78 -11.54 13.04
N SER A 91 15.89 -12.67 12.36
CA SER A 91 17.08 -13.55 12.47
C SER A 91 18.36 -12.88 11.96
N VAL A 92 18.27 -12.00 10.96
CA VAL A 92 19.43 -11.20 10.52
C VAL A 92 19.85 -10.19 11.61
N GLN A 93 18.88 -9.55 12.26
CA GLN A 93 19.15 -8.60 13.35
C GLN A 93 19.79 -9.26 14.58
N THR A 94 19.44 -10.53 14.84
CA THR A 94 20.07 -11.33 15.91
C THR A 94 21.38 -12.00 15.48
N GLN A 95 21.92 -11.64 14.30
CA GLN A 95 23.16 -12.18 13.72
C GLN A 95 23.15 -13.70 13.49
N GLU A 96 21.97 -14.31 13.39
CA GLU A 96 21.83 -15.75 13.14
C GLU A 96 21.96 -16.11 11.65
N LYS A 97 21.75 -15.14 10.74
CA LYS A 97 21.73 -15.33 9.28
C LYS A 97 22.24 -14.10 8.53
N ASP A 98 22.72 -14.31 7.30
CA ASP A 98 23.02 -13.22 6.36
C ASP A 98 21.70 -12.72 5.72
N ILE A 99 21.64 -11.44 5.34
CA ILE A 99 20.48 -10.87 4.64
C ILE A 99 20.22 -11.53 3.28
N GLY A 100 21.26 -12.04 2.62
CA GLY A 100 21.17 -12.81 1.38
C GLY A 100 20.30 -14.06 1.53
N ASP A 101 20.29 -14.67 2.72
CA ASP A 101 19.48 -15.86 3.03
C ASP A 101 17.97 -15.55 3.05
N CYS A 102 17.60 -14.28 3.21
CA CYS A 102 16.20 -13.83 3.19
C CYS A 102 15.66 -13.56 1.78
N ALA A 103 16.45 -13.79 0.72
CA ALA A 103 16.05 -13.50 -0.67
C ALA A 103 14.76 -14.22 -1.09
N GLN A 104 14.54 -15.46 -0.63
CA GLN A 104 13.32 -16.20 -0.95
C GLN A 104 12.08 -15.59 -0.29
N ALA A 105 12.16 -15.27 1.01
CA ALA A 105 11.06 -14.64 1.74
C ALA A 105 10.70 -13.27 1.13
N LYS A 106 11.71 -12.48 0.75
CA LYS A 106 11.54 -11.22 0.01
C LYS A 106 10.76 -11.44 -1.30
N ARG A 107 11.21 -12.39 -2.14
CA ARG A 107 10.58 -12.69 -3.43
C ARG A 107 9.13 -13.17 -3.29
N LEU A 108 8.81 -13.92 -2.23
CA LEU A 108 7.45 -14.38 -1.96
C LEU A 108 6.53 -13.20 -1.61
N LEU A 109 6.99 -12.27 -0.77
CA LEU A 109 6.26 -11.06 -0.45
C LEU A 109 6.03 -10.18 -1.69
N GLU A 110 7.08 -9.93 -2.48
CA GLU A 110 7.00 -9.15 -3.73
C GLU A 110 6.01 -9.77 -4.73
N ARG A 111 6.08 -11.10 -4.93
CA ARG A 111 5.16 -11.82 -5.81
C ARG A 111 3.72 -11.71 -5.32
N CYS A 112 3.48 -11.85 -4.02
CA CYS A 112 2.15 -11.72 -3.45
C CYS A 112 1.59 -10.31 -3.67
N LEU A 113 2.37 -9.28 -3.34
CA LEU A 113 1.96 -7.88 -3.49
C LEU A 113 1.62 -7.56 -4.94
N ARG A 114 2.48 -7.96 -5.88
CA ARG A 114 2.21 -7.80 -7.32
C ARG A 114 0.89 -8.46 -7.73
N GLY A 115 0.68 -9.71 -7.34
CA GLY A 115 -0.54 -10.46 -7.68
C GLY A 115 -1.80 -9.85 -7.07
N LYS A 116 -1.75 -9.38 -5.83
CA LYS A 116 -2.90 -8.77 -5.14
C LYS A 116 -3.25 -7.39 -5.68
N SER A 117 -2.25 -6.58 -6.00
CA SER A 117 -2.46 -5.30 -6.69
C SER A 117 -3.11 -5.51 -8.05
N GLU A 118 -2.68 -6.52 -8.81
CA GLU A 118 -3.27 -6.86 -10.11
C GLU A 118 -4.72 -7.37 -9.97
N GLU A 119 -5.01 -8.23 -8.99
CA GLU A 119 -6.37 -8.69 -8.69
C GLU A 119 -7.32 -7.53 -8.40
N LEU A 120 -6.88 -6.57 -7.57
CA LEU A 120 -7.67 -5.39 -7.23
C LEU A 120 -7.88 -4.48 -8.43
N LEU A 121 -6.84 -4.27 -9.25
CA LEU A 121 -6.95 -3.46 -10.46
C LEU A 121 -7.93 -4.06 -11.47
N LYS A 122 -7.90 -5.39 -11.65
CA LYS A 122 -8.84 -6.10 -12.53
C LYS A 122 -10.28 -6.00 -12.03
N ALA A 123 -10.47 -6.08 -10.72
CA ALA A 123 -11.79 -6.01 -10.11
C ALA A 123 -12.38 -4.60 -10.08
N SER A 124 -11.54 -3.57 -10.00
CA SER A 124 -11.98 -2.19 -10.05
C SER A 124 -12.30 -1.72 -11.45
N GLN A 125 -11.70 -2.31 -12.49
CA GLN A 125 -11.89 -1.90 -13.89
C GLN A 125 -12.43 -3.05 -14.76
N PRO A 126 -13.61 -3.62 -14.46
CA PRO A 126 -14.17 -4.71 -15.24
C PRO A 126 -14.33 -4.35 -16.72
N GLN A 127 -14.62 -3.09 -17.06
CA GLN A 127 -14.75 -2.62 -18.43
C GLN A 127 -13.43 -2.69 -19.23
N VAL A 128 -12.28 -2.60 -18.57
CA VAL A 128 -10.95 -2.68 -19.21
C VAL A 128 -10.49 -4.13 -19.33
N PHE A 129 -10.68 -4.91 -18.26
CA PHE A 129 -10.14 -6.28 -18.18
C PHE A 129 -11.13 -7.38 -18.58
N ARG A 130 -12.42 -7.05 -18.70
CA ARG A 130 -13.51 -7.92 -19.20
C ARG A 130 -14.55 -7.08 -19.96
N PRO A 131 -14.24 -6.61 -21.18
CA PRO A 131 -15.14 -5.74 -21.95
C PRO A 131 -16.51 -6.36 -22.26
N SER A 132 -16.61 -7.69 -22.24
CA SER A 132 -17.83 -8.46 -22.50
C SER A 132 -18.65 -8.82 -21.25
N ALA A 133 -18.19 -8.47 -20.05
CA ALA A 133 -18.99 -8.62 -18.84
C ALA A 133 -20.00 -7.46 -18.80
N THR A 134 -21.24 -7.73 -19.22
CA THR A 134 -22.36 -6.78 -19.09
C THR A 134 -22.53 -6.32 -17.65
N PRO A 135 -22.93 -5.03 -17.44
CA PRO A 135 -23.10 -4.44 -16.11
C PRO A 135 -24.16 -5.14 -15.27
#